data_AF-A0A7C0ZJJ9-F1
#
_entry.id   AF-A0A7C0ZJJ9-F1
#
_cell.length_a   1.000
_cell.length_b   1.000
_cell.length_c   1.000
_cell.angle_alpha   90.00
_cell.angle_beta   90.00
_cell.angle_gamma   90.00
#
_symmetry.space_group_name_H-M   'P 1'
#
loop_
_entity.id
_entity.type
_entity.pdbx_description
1 polymer ?
#
loop_
_entity_poly.entity_id
_entity_poly.type
_entity_poly.pdbx_seq_one_letter_code
_entity_poly.pdbx_strand_id
1 'polypeptide(L)' 'FNLFFIPLFPLKKGQPFLICENCGRMFDEHQRPLGEDLGRGGRKAKRCSNCGQVNAPDFSYCPYCGHPL' A
#
# COMPACT_ATOMS: atom_id res chain seq x y z
N PHE A 1 -32.57 -6.49 30.46
CA PHE A 1 -31.98 -7.75 29.96
C PHE A 1 -30.72 -7.38 29.19
N ASN A 2 -29.53 -7.68 29.71
CA ASN A 2 -28.28 -7.45 29.00
C ASN A 2 -27.88 -8.75 28.30
N LEU A 3 -27.97 -8.76 26.97
CA LEU A 3 -27.48 -9.84 26.13
C LEU A 3 -26.11 -9.42 25.58
N PHE A 4 -25.04 -9.97 26.14
CA PHE A 4 -23.72 -9.86 25.55
C PHE A 4 -23.54 -11.05 24.61
N PHE A 5 -23.39 -10.78 23.31
CA PHE A 5 -23.20 -11.83 22.30
C PHE A 5 -21.77 -12.37 22.43
N ILE A 6 -21.58 -13.43 23.21
CA ILE A 6 -20.31 -14.15 23.28
C ILE A 6 -20.28 -15.09 22.07
N PRO A 7 -19.44 -14.84 21.05
CA PRO A 7 -19.40 -15.70 19.88
C PRO A 7 -18.94 -17.11 20.29
N LEU A 8 -19.82 -18.09 20.08
CA LEU A 8 -19.57 -19.50 20.41
C LEU A 8 -18.56 -20.17 19.45
N PHE A 9 -18.27 -19.52 18.32
CA PHE A 9 -17.34 -20.01 17.30
C PHE A 9 -16.23 -18.98 17.04
N PRO A 10 -14.99 -19.44 16.79
CA PRO A 10 -13.89 -18.55 16.42
C PRO A 10 -14.23 -17.77 15.13
N LEU A 11 -14.26 -16.45 15.23
CA LEU A 11 -14.32 -15.58 14.04
C LEU A 11 -12.98 -15.66 13.31
N LYS A 12 -13.01 -15.86 11.99
CA LYS A 12 -11.82 -15.72 11.17
C LYS A 12 -11.33 -14.28 11.25
N LYS A 13 -10.26 -14.04 12.01
CA LYS A 13 -9.53 -12.77 11.98
C LYS A 13 -8.70 -12.75 10.70
N GLY A 14 -8.74 -11.65 9.97
CA GLY A 14 -7.82 -11.43 8.85
C GLY A 14 -6.37 -11.46 9.31
N GLN A 15 -5.44 -11.55 8.36
CA GLN A 15 -4.02 -11.42 8.67
C GLN A 15 -3.66 -9.93 8.80
N PRO A 16 -2.87 -9.53 9.81
CA PRO A 16 -2.36 -8.16 9.90
C PRO A 16 -1.43 -7.85 8.72
N PHE A 17 -1.43 -6.60 8.28
CA PHE A 17 -0.59 -6.11 7.18
C PHE A 17 -0.22 -4.64 7.41
N LEU A 18 0.83 -4.19 6.74
CA LEU A 18 1.29 -2.80 6.71
C LEU A 18 0.99 -2.20 5.33
N ILE A 19 0.59 -0.91 5.29
CA ILE A 19 0.45 -0.14 4.05
C ILE A 19 1.50 0.97 4.04
N CYS A 20 2.23 1.11 2.93
CA CYS A 20 3.04 2.30 2.70
C CYS A 20 2.14 3.47 2.28
N GLU A 21 2.07 4.54 3.07
CA GLU A 21 1.26 5.72 2.73
C GLU A 21 1.75 6.45 1.48
N ASN A 22 3.03 6.30 1.13
CA ASN A 22 3.62 6.95 -0.04
C ASN A 22 3.23 6.27 -1.36
N CYS A 23 3.19 4.92 -1.40
CA CYS A 23 2.96 4.17 -2.64
C CYS A 23 1.75 3.21 -2.59
N GLY A 24 1.06 3.10 -1.45
CA GLY A 24 -0.11 2.23 -1.27
C GLY A 24 0.21 0.73 -1.23
N ARG A 25 1.48 0.33 -1.25
CA ARG A 25 1.87 -1.08 -1.27
C ARG A 25 1.63 -1.74 0.08
N MET A 26 1.11 -2.97 0.06
CA MET A 26 0.81 -3.78 1.23
C MET A 26 1.93 -4.78 1.52
N PHE A 27 2.24 -4.99 2.80
CA PHE A 27 3.29 -5.90 3.27
C PHE A 27 2.79 -6.74 4.45
N ASP A 28 3.23 -7.99 4.53
CA ASP A 28 3.03 -8.79 5.73
C ASP A 28 4.04 -8.41 6.84
N GLU A 29 3.94 -9.04 8.00
CA GLU A 29 4.85 -8.82 9.13
C GLU A 29 6.32 -9.14 8.81
N HIS A 30 6.58 -9.96 7.79
CA HIS A 30 7.91 -10.31 7.30
C HIS A 30 8.35 -9.43 6.12
N GLN A 31 7.68 -8.29 5.91
CA GLN A 31 7.94 -7.36 4.80
C GLN A 31 7.77 -7.99 3.41
N ARG A 32 7.07 -9.12 3.30
CA ARG A 32 6.75 -9.72 2.01
C ARG A 32 5.56 -8.98 1.41
N PRO A 33 5.61 -8.61 0.12
CA PRO A 33 4.52 -7.91 -0.52
C PRO A 33 3.25 -8.78 -0.51
N LEU A 34 2.14 -8.20 -0.07
CA LEU A 34 0.82 -8.84 -0.03
C LEU A 34 -0.03 -8.38 -1.22
N GLY A 35 -0.55 -9.35 -1.98
CA GLY A 35 -1.37 -9.12 -3.17
C GLY A 35 -0.55 -8.93 -4.44
N GLU A 36 -1.12 -9.34 -5.59
CA GLU A 36 -0.66 -8.83 -6.88
C GLU A 36 -0.92 -7.33 -6.93
N ASP A 37 0.00 -6.59 -7.54
CA ASP A 37 -0.07 -5.13 -7.66
C ASP A 37 -1.44 -4.70 -8.24
N LEU A 38 -2.44 -4.44 -7.39
CA LEU A 38 -3.81 -4.04 -7.78
C LEU A 38 -3.85 -2.67 -8.50
N GLY A 39 -2.68 -2.07 -8.76
CA GLY A 39 -2.47 -0.87 -9.59
C GLY A 39 -1.64 -1.08 -10.86
N ARG A 40 -1.21 -2.31 -11.20
CA ARG A 40 -0.25 -2.57 -12.30
C ARG A 40 -0.80 -2.30 -13.71
N GLY A 41 -2.12 -2.29 -13.89
CA GLY A 41 -2.74 -2.23 -15.22
C GLY A 41 -2.92 -0.81 -15.77
N GLY A 42 -1.83 -0.10 -16.10
CA GLY A 42 -1.91 1.01 -17.08
C GLY A 42 -1.53 2.41 -16.62
N ARG A 43 -0.93 2.61 -15.44
CA ARG A 43 -0.47 3.93 -15.04
C ARG A 43 0.89 4.25 -15.70
N LYS A 44 0.97 5.39 -16.38
CA LYS A 44 2.20 5.84 -17.08
C LYS A 44 3.24 6.32 -16.06
N ALA A 45 4.51 6.02 -16.32
CA ALA A 45 5.63 6.56 -15.56
C ALA A 45 5.57 8.10 -15.52
N LYS A 46 5.87 8.68 -14.36
CA LYS A 46 5.82 10.14 -14.13
C LYS A 46 7.23 10.73 -14.23
N ARG A 47 7.39 11.82 -14.98
CA ARG A 47 8.62 12.60 -14.97
C ARG A 47 8.55 13.65 -13.86
N CYS A 48 9.53 13.67 -12.97
CA CYS A 48 9.62 14.68 -11.92
C CYS A 48 9.84 16.08 -12.53
N SER A 49 9.02 17.05 -12.14
CA SER A 49 9.14 18.46 -12.58
C SER A 49 10.37 19.16 -12.02
N ASN A 50 10.91 18.69 -10.89
CA ASN A 50 12.06 19.30 -10.23
C ASN A 50 13.40 18.78 -10.78
N CYS A 51 13.62 17.46 -10.78
CA CYS A 51 14.91 16.88 -11.18
C CYS A 51 14.90 16.20 -12.56
N GLY A 52 13.74 16.10 -13.21
CA GLY A 52 13.61 15.50 -14.54
C GLY A 52 13.68 13.97 -14.59
N GLN A 53 13.89 13.27 -13.47
CA GLN A 53 13.95 11.81 -13.44
C GLN A 53 12.59 11.17 -13.71
N VAL A 54 12.60 10.00 -14.36
CA VAL A 54 11.39 9.22 -14.64
C VAL A 54 11.17 8.22 -13.51
N ASN A 55 10.00 8.26 -12.90
CA ASN A 55 9.62 7.48 -11.74
C ASN A 55 8.46 6.56 -12.09
N ALA A 56 8.41 5.40 -11.42
CA ALA A 56 7.26 4.50 -11.56
C ALA A 56 5.96 5.22 -11.14
N PRO A 57 4.81 4.88 -11.76
CA PRO A 57 3.55 5.58 -11.54
C PRO A 57 3.06 5.60 -10.08
N ASP A 58 3.49 4.65 -9.27
CA ASP A 58 3.01 4.44 -7.90
C ASP A 58 3.68 5.34 -6.85
N PHE A 59 4.66 6.16 -7.26
CA PHE A 59 5.32 7.08 -6.36
C PHE A 59 4.55 8.41 -6.26
N SER A 60 4.32 8.86 -5.01
CA SER A 60 3.81 10.21 -4.72
C SER A 60 4.93 11.25 -4.64
N TYR A 61 6.13 10.83 -4.27
CA TYR A 61 7.34 11.66 -4.20
C TYR A 61 8.50 11.04 -4.98
N CYS A 62 9.39 11.90 -5.50
CA CYS A 62 10.55 11.47 -6.27
C CYS A 62 11.61 10.84 -5.33
N PRO A 63 11.97 9.56 -5.46
CA PRO A 63 13.02 8.94 -4.64
C PRO A 63 14.41 9.56 -4.84
N TYR A 64 14.64 10.31 -5.92
CA TYR A 64 15.93 10.93 -6.21
C TYR A 64 16.09 12.33 -5.59
N CYS A 65 14.99 13.05 -5.36
CA CYS A 65 15.08 14.45 -4.88
C CYS A 65 14.02 14.85 -3.83
N GLY A 66 13.10 13.95 -3.46
CA GLY A 66 12.05 14.20 -2.47
C GLY A 66 10.89 15.08 -2.94
N HIS A 67 10.96 15.68 -4.13
CA HIS A 67 9.88 16.54 -4.65
C HIS A 67 8.62 15.72 -5.00
N PRO A 68 7.40 16.23 -4.75
CA PRO A 68 6.17 15.61 -5.23
C PRO A 68 6.17 15.34 -6.74
N LEU A 69 5.58 14.22 -7.16
CA LEU A 69 5.52 13.74 -8.56
C LEU A 69 4.18 13.97 -9.25
#